data_AF-A0A8H7RAL5-F1
#
_entry.id   AF-A0A8H7RAL5-F1
#
_cell.length_a   1.000
_cell.length_b   1.000
_cell.length_c   1.000
_cell.angle_alpha   90.00
_cell.angle_beta   90.00
_cell.angle_gamma   90.00
#
_symmetry.space_group_name_H-M   'P 1'
#
loop_
_entity.id
_entity.type
_entity.pdbx_description
1 polymer ?
#
loop_
_entity_poly.entity_id
_entity_poly.type
_entity_poly.pdbx_seq_one_letter_code
_entity_poly.pdbx_strand_id
1 'polypeptide(L)'
;MMTDGFGACFVFARCKPKKETDPNVFDLEDFQADEVKEHFLPCALDPGRRQIFTATVAHSPKELEIRRCSSKERTCYADTNRRATYVERLKTQQNVKTIETNLPTAKTVNNEKFQERIRYLLVHLPRLFQFYSYKSAPFRFNDYQGRQRANAEMANILINGDAIPLIVFGDGMKNKDTVAIKGHTSGATGALQRELQLRSKTFGSVVVDINEFRTSKVSIVTVFKH
;
A
#
# COMPACT_ATOMS: atom_id res chain seq x y z
N MET A 1 -4.98 18.59 -44.53
CA MET A 1 -5.95 17.89 -43.66
C MET A 1 -5.57 18.18 -42.22
N MET A 2 -6.31 19.04 -41.54
CA MET A 2 -6.21 19.30 -40.10
C MET A 2 -6.93 18.16 -39.38
N THR A 3 -6.23 17.44 -38.51
CA THR A 3 -6.88 16.58 -37.51
C THR A 3 -7.16 17.44 -36.30
N ASP A 4 -8.44 17.72 -36.06
CA ASP A 4 -8.96 18.27 -34.82
C ASP A 4 -8.72 17.26 -33.69
N GLY A 5 -7.59 17.42 -33.00
CA GLY A 5 -7.19 16.54 -31.90
C GLY A 5 -8.18 16.58 -30.74
N PHE A 6 -9.23 15.78 -30.82
CA PHE A 6 -10.10 15.46 -29.70
C PHE A 6 -9.51 14.27 -28.94
N GLY A 7 -8.94 14.53 -27.76
CA GLY A 7 -8.58 13.50 -26.79
C GLY A 7 -9.76 13.19 -25.89
N ALA A 8 -10.34 11.99 -26.00
CA ALA A 8 -11.33 11.49 -25.05
C ALA A 8 -10.63 10.97 -23.78
N CYS A 9 -10.99 11.50 -22.62
CA CYS A 9 -10.56 10.99 -21.32
C CYS A 9 -11.68 10.11 -20.74
N PHE A 10 -11.49 8.79 -20.78
CA PHE A 10 -12.43 7.85 -20.16
C PHE A 10 -12.08 7.68 -18.69
N VAL A 11 -12.93 8.20 -17.80
CA VAL A 11 -12.87 7.89 -16.37
C VAL A 11 -13.78 6.71 -16.12
N PHE A 12 -13.19 5.52 -15.98
CA PHE A 12 -13.91 4.36 -15.48
C PHE A 12 -14.12 4.51 -13.98
N ALA A 13 -15.27 5.05 -13.58
CA ALA A 13 -15.75 4.87 -12.22
C ALA A 13 -16.12 3.41 -12.06
N ARG A 14 -15.39 2.68 -11.21
CA ARG A 14 -15.80 1.33 -10.80
C ARG A 14 -17.17 1.47 -10.16
N CYS A 15 -18.22 0.97 -10.81
CA CYS A 15 -19.48 0.75 -10.14
C CYS A 15 -19.13 -0.14 -8.95
N LYS A 16 -19.33 0.33 -7.71
CA LYS A 16 -19.16 -0.55 -6.55
C LYS A 16 -20.14 -1.69 -6.82
N PRO A 17 -19.68 -2.94 -6.98
CA PRO A 17 -20.63 -4.04 -7.05
C PRO A 17 -21.51 -3.91 -5.80
N LYS A 18 -22.81 -4.18 -5.94
CA LYS A 18 -23.62 -4.54 -4.77
C LYS A 18 -22.77 -5.56 -3.98
N LYS A 19 -22.74 -5.47 -2.65
CA LYS A 19 -22.07 -6.45 -1.80
C LYS A 19 -22.69 -7.83 -2.06
N GLU A 20 -22.29 -8.48 -3.13
CA GLU A 20 -22.17 -9.91 -3.18
C GLU A 20 -20.98 -10.19 -2.25
N THR A 21 -21.25 -10.94 -1.19
CA THR A 21 -20.23 -11.48 -0.31
C THR A 21 -19.23 -12.20 -1.22
N ASP A 22 -17.99 -11.70 -1.32
CA ASP A 22 -16.95 -12.37 -2.09
C ASP A 22 -16.83 -13.78 -1.49
N PRO A 23 -17.04 -14.86 -2.26
CA PRO A 23 -17.04 -16.23 -1.72
C PRO A 23 -15.69 -16.65 -1.11
N ASN A 24 -14.65 -15.80 -1.22
CA ASN A 24 -13.34 -16.00 -0.62
C ASN A 24 -13.10 -15.20 0.68
N VAL A 25 -14.14 -14.52 1.21
CA VAL A 25 -14.06 -13.83 2.50
C VAL A 25 -14.69 -14.73 3.54
N PHE A 26 -13.84 -15.32 4.37
CA PHE A 26 -14.26 -16.11 5.52
C PHE A 26 -14.57 -15.19 6.69
N ASP A 27 -15.68 -15.46 7.38
CA ASP A 27 -16.03 -14.87 8.66
C ASP A 27 -15.51 -15.77 9.80
N LEU A 28 -15.36 -15.20 11.00
CA LEU A 28 -14.96 -15.97 12.19
C LEU A 28 -15.92 -17.12 12.52
N GLU A 29 -17.19 -17.00 12.10
CA GLU A 29 -18.24 -18.00 12.33
C GLU A 29 -18.06 -19.24 11.44
N ASP A 30 -17.18 -19.17 10.42
CA ASP A 30 -16.90 -20.29 9.52
C ASP A 30 -15.94 -21.32 10.12
N PHE A 31 -15.28 -21.03 11.24
CA PHE A 31 -14.27 -21.89 11.86
C PHE A 31 -14.69 -22.41 13.21
N GLN A 32 -14.45 -23.71 13.45
CA GLN A 32 -14.57 -24.29 14.78
C GLN A 32 -13.27 -24.07 15.59
N ALA A 33 -13.39 -23.93 16.91
CA ALA A 33 -12.22 -23.69 17.77
C ALA A 33 -11.16 -24.79 17.68
N ASP A 34 -11.60 -26.05 17.55
CA ASP A 34 -10.71 -27.20 17.42
C ASP A 34 -9.98 -27.21 16.06
N GLU A 35 -10.68 -26.83 14.98
CA GLU A 35 -10.13 -26.70 13.64
C GLU A 35 -9.04 -25.62 13.57
N VAL A 36 -9.29 -24.45 14.17
CA VAL A 36 -8.30 -23.36 14.28
C VAL A 36 -7.05 -23.83 15.01
N LYS A 37 -7.22 -24.61 16.07
CA LYS A 37 -6.11 -25.10 16.90
C LYS A 37 -5.29 -26.18 16.21
N GLU A 38 -5.92 -27.03 15.40
CA GLU A 38 -5.26 -28.17 14.75
C GLU A 38 -4.59 -27.81 13.42
N HIS A 39 -5.18 -26.90 12.64
CA HIS A 39 -4.79 -26.69 11.24
C HIS A 39 -4.23 -25.31 10.93
N PHE A 40 -4.40 -24.34 11.83
CA PHE A 40 -4.07 -22.95 11.55
C PHE A 40 -3.12 -22.34 12.58
N LEU A 41 -2.39 -21.31 12.14
CA LEU A 41 -1.55 -20.48 12.99
C LEU A 41 -2.19 -19.08 13.13
N PRO A 42 -2.89 -18.79 14.24
CA PRO A 42 -3.57 -17.51 14.42
C PRO A 42 -2.61 -16.32 14.41
N CYS A 43 -2.95 -15.29 13.64
CA CYS A 43 -2.15 -14.08 13.50
C CYS A 43 -3.06 -12.83 13.56
N ALA A 44 -2.99 -12.08 14.65
CA ALA A 44 -3.77 -10.85 14.83
C ALA A 44 -2.96 -9.62 14.40
N LEU A 45 -3.49 -8.81 13.47
CA LEU A 45 -2.82 -7.65 12.90
C LEU A 45 -3.42 -6.33 13.38
N ASP A 46 -2.55 -5.44 13.84
CA ASP A 46 -2.87 -4.08 14.23
C ASP A 46 -2.01 -3.02 13.52
N PRO A 47 -2.57 -1.83 13.22
CA PRO A 47 -1.80 -0.73 12.66
C PRO A 47 -0.96 -0.05 13.74
N GLY A 48 0.16 0.53 13.33
CA GLY A 48 0.94 1.45 14.17
C GLY A 48 1.15 2.81 13.51
N ARG A 49 1.59 3.79 14.31
CA ARG A 49 1.97 5.12 13.79
C ARG A 49 3.27 5.09 12.97
N ARG A 50 4.21 4.20 13.31
CA ARG A 50 5.48 3.98 12.57
C ARG A 50 5.53 2.60 11.88
N GLN A 51 4.56 1.75 12.23
CA GLN A 51 4.43 0.39 11.73
C GLN A 51 3.30 0.35 10.70
N ILE A 52 3.55 -0.29 9.56
CA ILE A 52 2.49 -0.68 8.63
C ILE A 52 1.59 -1.70 9.32
N PHE A 53 2.19 -2.67 10.00
CA PHE A 53 1.48 -3.59 10.88
C PHE A 53 2.40 -4.07 12.00
N THR A 54 1.76 -4.44 13.10
CA THR A 54 2.30 -5.35 14.12
C THR A 54 1.37 -6.54 14.15
N ALA A 55 1.93 -7.74 14.06
CA ALA A 55 1.25 -9.00 14.09
C ALA A 55 1.66 -9.76 15.35
N THR A 56 0.67 -10.27 16.08
CA THR A 56 0.90 -11.25 17.15
C THR A 56 0.53 -12.62 16.59
N VAL A 57 1.52 -13.50 16.52
CA VAL A 57 1.39 -14.88 16.02
C VAL A 57 1.38 -15.81 17.21
N ALA A 58 0.33 -16.63 17.34
CA ALA A 58 0.16 -17.54 18.47
C ALA A 58 0.51 -18.97 18.09
N HIS A 59 1.71 -19.42 18.46
CA HIS A 59 2.13 -20.83 18.29
C HIS A 59 1.51 -21.72 19.37
N SER A 60 1.35 -21.16 20.58
CA SER A 60 0.60 -21.77 21.68
C SER A 60 0.06 -20.67 22.61
N PRO A 61 -0.84 -20.98 23.56
CA PRO A 61 -1.36 -19.98 24.51
C PRO A 61 -0.28 -19.24 25.31
N LYS A 62 0.92 -19.82 25.45
CA LYS A 62 2.04 -19.25 26.19
C LYS A 62 3.20 -18.79 25.29
N GLU A 63 3.15 -19.11 24.00
CA GLU A 63 4.20 -18.81 23.04
C GLU A 63 3.64 -17.89 21.94
N LEU A 64 3.95 -16.61 22.11
CA LEU A 64 3.56 -15.54 21.20
C LEU A 64 4.79 -14.98 20.51
N GLU A 65 4.74 -14.92 19.19
CA GLU A 65 5.75 -14.28 18.36
C GLU A 65 5.23 -12.94 17.84
N ILE A 66 6.05 -11.90 17.91
CA ILE A 66 5.69 -10.58 17.36
C ILE A 66 6.40 -10.41 16.02
N ARG A 67 5.60 -10.28 14.95
CA ARG A 67 6.07 -9.94 13.61
C ARG A 67 5.66 -8.51 13.29
N ARG A 68 6.50 -7.75 12.60
CA ARG A 68 6.18 -6.34 12.29
C ARG A 68 6.84 -5.90 11.00
N CYS A 69 6.21 -4.95 10.33
CA CYS A 69 6.83 -4.21 9.24
C CYS A 69 6.62 -2.72 9.48
N SER A 70 7.72 -1.97 9.49
CA SER A 70 7.74 -0.53 9.58
C SER A 70 7.55 0.14 8.22
N SER A 71 7.13 1.40 8.24
CA SER A 71 7.11 2.22 7.01
C SER A 71 8.50 2.35 6.37
N LYS A 72 9.56 2.30 7.20
CA LYS A 72 10.95 2.35 6.75
C LYS A 72 11.36 1.05 6.05
N GLU A 73 11.02 -0.10 6.63
CA GLU A 73 11.27 -1.41 6.03
C GLU A 73 10.53 -1.55 4.70
N ARG A 74 9.25 -1.18 4.63
CA ARG A 74 8.50 -1.16 3.37
C ARG A 74 9.19 -0.31 2.28
N THR A 75 9.70 0.86 2.66
CA THR A 75 10.43 1.76 1.75
C THR A 75 11.75 1.14 1.29
N CYS A 76 12.41 0.39 2.18
CA CYS A 76 13.63 -0.37 1.87
C CYS A 76 13.34 -1.50 0.86
N TYR A 77 12.32 -2.31 1.10
CA TYR A 77 11.91 -3.39 0.18
C TYR A 77 11.54 -2.84 -1.22
N ALA A 78 10.96 -1.64 -1.28
CA ALA A 78 10.62 -0.97 -2.54
C ALA A 78 11.80 -0.26 -3.22
N ASP A 79 12.98 -0.25 -2.58
CA ASP A 79 14.20 0.43 -3.03
C ASP A 79 13.97 1.93 -3.34
N THR A 80 12.98 2.55 -2.71
CA THR A 80 12.51 3.90 -3.06
C THR A 80 13.60 4.94 -2.88
N ASN A 81 14.37 4.87 -1.78
CA ASN A 81 15.41 5.85 -1.47
C ASN A 81 16.58 5.80 -2.46
N ARG A 82 17.01 4.60 -2.84
CA ARG A 82 18.08 4.41 -3.83
C ARG A 82 17.65 4.95 -5.19
N ARG A 83 16.42 4.65 -5.60
CA ARG A 83 15.87 5.10 -6.89
C ARG A 83 15.65 6.61 -6.91
N ALA A 84 15.13 7.19 -5.82
CA ALA A 84 15.02 8.65 -5.68
C ALA A 84 16.39 9.34 -5.76
N THR A 85 17.42 8.78 -5.10
CA THR A 85 18.79 9.30 -5.18
C THR A 85 19.35 9.21 -6.59
N TYR A 86 19.10 8.11 -7.30
CA TYR A 86 19.51 7.94 -8.69
C TYR A 86 18.83 8.95 -9.62
N VAL A 87 17.51 9.14 -9.51
CA VAL A 87 16.77 10.13 -10.30
C VAL A 87 17.27 11.55 -10.00
N GLU A 88 17.53 11.90 -8.74
CA GLU A 88 18.10 13.20 -8.38
C GLU A 88 19.48 13.44 -9.00
N ARG A 89 20.35 12.42 -9.05
CA ARG A 89 21.64 12.51 -9.75
C ARG A 89 21.46 12.78 -11.25
N LEU A 90 20.53 12.09 -11.89
CA LEU A 90 20.22 12.31 -13.30
C LEU A 90 19.68 13.72 -13.55
N LYS A 91 18.80 14.22 -12.66
CA LYS A 91 18.29 15.60 -12.75
C LYS A 91 19.42 16.62 -12.66
N THR A 92 20.37 16.42 -11.75
CA THR A 92 21.54 17.29 -11.62
C THR A 92 22.40 17.25 -12.88
N GLN A 93 22.74 16.06 -13.39
CA GLN A 93 23.54 15.91 -14.62
C GLN A 93 22.88 16.55 -15.84
N GLN A 94 21.55 16.53 -15.91
CA GLN A 94 20.79 17.10 -17.02
C GLN A 94 20.36 18.55 -16.78
N ASN A 95 20.83 19.20 -15.71
CA ASN A 95 20.46 20.57 -15.32
C ASN A 95 18.95 20.78 -15.06
N VAL A 96 18.20 19.68 -14.90
CA VAL A 96 16.75 19.72 -14.60
C VAL A 96 16.53 20.21 -13.17
N LYS A 97 17.41 19.83 -12.24
CA LYS A 97 17.31 20.27 -10.83
C LYS A 97 17.37 21.79 -10.69
N THR A 98 18.24 22.44 -11.44
CA THR A 98 18.36 23.91 -11.45
C THR A 98 17.08 24.54 -11.99
N ILE A 99 16.51 23.99 -13.06
CA ILE A 99 15.25 24.45 -13.64
C ILE A 99 14.10 24.30 -12.62
N GLU A 100 14.02 23.17 -11.92
CA GLU A 100 13.00 22.94 -10.88
C GLU A 100 13.16 23.87 -9.69
N THR A 101 14.40 24.16 -9.28
CA THR A 101 14.70 25.02 -8.12
C THR A 101 14.36 26.48 -8.38
N ASN A 102 14.62 26.96 -9.60
CA ASN A 102 14.38 28.35 -10.01
C ASN A 102 12.95 28.60 -10.51
N LEU A 103 12.09 27.56 -10.50
CA LEU A 103 10.73 27.63 -11.00
C LEU A 103 9.86 28.58 -10.15
N PRO A 104 9.29 29.66 -10.72
CA PRO A 104 8.45 30.58 -9.94
C PRO A 104 7.20 29.90 -9.38
N THR A 105 6.76 30.32 -8.19
CA THR A 105 5.63 29.68 -7.49
C THR A 105 4.32 29.81 -8.27
N ALA A 106 3.53 28.74 -8.30
CA ALA A 106 2.19 28.74 -8.89
C ALA A 106 1.15 29.43 -7.99
N LYS A 107 1.44 29.56 -6.70
CA LYS A 107 0.51 30.12 -5.70
C LYS A 107 0.71 31.62 -5.59
N THR A 108 0.11 32.37 -6.51
CA THR A 108 0.19 33.83 -6.50
C THR A 108 -1.11 34.44 -6.99
N VAL A 109 -1.51 35.56 -6.38
CA VAL A 109 -2.62 36.40 -6.84
C VAL A 109 -2.15 37.50 -7.81
N ASN A 110 -0.83 37.64 -7.98
CA ASN A 110 -0.24 38.62 -8.86
C ASN A 110 -0.10 38.03 -10.28
N ASN A 111 -0.80 38.65 -11.23
CA ASN A 111 -0.83 38.22 -12.64
C ASN A 111 0.55 38.27 -13.31
N GLU A 112 1.41 39.24 -12.98
CA GLU A 112 2.75 39.35 -13.56
C GLU A 112 3.64 38.17 -13.13
N LYS A 113 3.61 37.80 -11.85
CA LYS A 113 4.32 36.63 -11.33
C LYS A 113 3.81 35.33 -11.95
N PHE A 114 2.51 35.24 -12.22
CA PHE A 114 1.93 34.11 -12.93
C PHE A 114 2.38 34.06 -14.40
N GLN A 115 2.44 35.19 -15.09
CA GLN A 115 2.98 35.27 -16.44
C GLN A 115 4.47 34.91 -16.49
N GLU A 116 5.27 35.39 -15.54
CA GLU A 116 6.68 35.03 -15.39
C GLU A 116 6.84 33.51 -15.25
N ARG A 117 6.02 32.88 -14.41
CA ARG A 117 5.97 31.42 -14.28
C ARG A 117 5.69 30.73 -15.62
N ILE A 118 4.68 31.18 -16.36
CA ILE A 118 4.32 30.59 -17.66
C ILE A 118 5.49 30.73 -18.64
N ARG A 119 6.07 31.93 -18.75
CA ARG A 119 7.22 32.18 -19.63
C ARG A 119 8.39 31.26 -19.27
N TYR A 120 8.71 31.13 -17.98
CA TYR A 120 9.75 30.23 -17.48
C TYR A 120 9.49 28.78 -17.89
N LEU A 121 8.28 28.28 -17.68
CA LEU A 121 7.90 26.92 -18.07
C LEU A 121 8.01 26.70 -19.57
N LEU A 122 7.53 27.63 -20.40
CA LEU A 122 7.58 27.52 -21.86
C LEU A 122 9.01 27.49 -22.38
N VAL A 123 9.91 28.31 -21.83
CA VAL A 123 11.34 28.34 -22.20
C VAL A 123 12.02 27.02 -21.86
N HIS A 124 11.73 26.43 -20.70
CA HIS A 124 12.37 25.20 -20.26
C HIS A 124 11.62 23.91 -20.64
N LEU A 125 10.46 24.06 -21.29
CA LEU A 125 9.57 22.96 -21.68
C LEU A 125 10.30 21.84 -22.43
N PRO A 126 11.12 22.11 -23.46
CA PRO A 126 11.77 21.05 -24.23
C PRO A 126 12.70 20.19 -23.35
N ARG A 127 13.42 20.83 -22.41
CA ARG A 127 14.34 20.13 -21.50
C ARG A 127 13.58 19.29 -20.48
N LEU A 128 12.49 19.82 -19.93
CA LEU A 128 11.62 19.09 -19.02
C LEU A 128 10.98 17.89 -19.72
N PHE A 129 10.46 18.06 -20.95
CA PHE A 129 9.94 16.96 -21.74
C PHE A 129 11.01 15.93 -22.07
N GLN A 130 12.22 16.34 -22.45
CA GLN A 130 13.31 15.40 -22.71
C GLN A 130 13.58 14.47 -21.52
N PHE A 131 13.56 15.01 -20.30
CA PHE A 131 13.77 14.25 -19.07
C PHE A 131 12.54 13.40 -18.67
N TYR A 132 11.34 14.00 -18.69
CA TYR A 132 10.11 13.39 -18.18
C TYR A 132 9.25 12.67 -19.23
N SER A 133 9.67 12.63 -20.49
CA SER A 133 8.99 11.91 -21.59
C SER A 133 8.91 10.40 -21.36
N TYR A 134 8.57 9.63 -22.40
CA TYR A 134 8.54 8.16 -22.38
C TYR A 134 9.81 7.52 -21.79
N LYS A 135 10.97 8.20 -21.84
CA LYS A 135 12.22 7.75 -21.19
C LYS A 135 12.14 7.68 -19.65
N SER A 136 11.11 8.28 -19.05
CA SER A 136 10.80 8.14 -17.62
C SER A 136 9.89 6.95 -17.31
N ALA A 137 9.32 6.28 -18.33
CA ALA A 137 8.50 5.08 -18.14
C ALA A 137 9.25 3.95 -17.40
N PRO A 138 10.56 3.70 -17.64
CA PRO A 138 11.35 2.78 -16.83
C PRO A 138 11.37 3.14 -15.34
N PHE A 139 11.43 4.43 -14.97
CA PHE A 139 11.38 4.83 -13.56
C PHE A 139 10.04 4.47 -12.92
N ARG A 140 8.93 4.75 -13.62
CA ARG A 140 7.57 4.41 -13.17
C ARG A 140 7.35 2.90 -13.08
N PHE A 141 7.90 2.15 -14.03
CA PHE A 141 7.86 0.70 -14.02
C PHE A 141 8.65 0.12 -12.84
N ASN A 142 9.87 0.61 -12.60
CA ASN A 142 10.66 0.24 -11.44
C ASN A 142 9.98 0.63 -10.11
N ASP A 143 9.29 1.78 -10.06
CA ASP A 143 8.45 2.19 -8.92
C ASP A 143 7.29 1.23 -8.67
N TYR A 144 6.67 0.76 -9.74
CA TYR A 144 5.62 -0.24 -9.64
C TYR A 144 6.17 -1.58 -9.15
N GLN A 145 7.23 -2.10 -9.78
CA GLN A 145 7.87 -3.36 -9.37
C GLN A 145 8.37 -3.31 -7.93
N GLY A 146 9.01 -2.21 -7.51
CA GLY A 146 9.46 -2.03 -6.13
C GLY A 146 8.30 -2.08 -5.14
N ARG A 147 7.17 -1.43 -5.45
CA ARG A 147 5.97 -1.51 -4.61
C ARG A 147 5.39 -2.92 -4.54
N GLN A 148 5.37 -3.66 -5.65
CA GLN A 148 4.91 -5.06 -5.65
C GLN A 148 5.83 -5.93 -4.79
N ARG A 149 7.16 -5.79 -4.94
CA ARG A 149 8.13 -6.49 -4.09
C ARG A 149 7.90 -6.17 -2.61
N ALA A 150 7.75 -4.90 -2.25
CA ALA A 150 7.50 -4.51 -0.87
C ALA A 150 6.20 -5.10 -0.30
N ASN A 151 5.13 -5.18 -1.09
CA ASN A 151 3.91 -5.84 -0.66
C ASN A 151 4.12 -7.35 -0.47
N ALA A 152 4.85 -8.00 -1.38
CA ALA A 152 5.18 -9.41 -1.26
C ALA A 152 6.05 -9.71 -0.03
N GLU A 153 7.06 -8.89 0.27
CA GLU A 153 7.89 -9.04 1.47
C GLU A 153 7.08 -8.86 2.75
N MET A 154 6.17 -7.88 2.79
CA MET A 154 5.25 -7.70 3.92
C MET A 154 4.36 -8.93 4.15
N ALA A 155 3.87 -9.55 3.08
CA ALA A 155 3.11 -10.79 3.18
C ALA A 155 3.99 -11.98 3.61
N ASN A 156 5.23 -12.07 3.12
CA ASN A 156 6.19 -13.10 3.52
C ASN A 156 6.49 -13.06 5.02
N ILE A 157 6.59 -11.87 5.62
CA ILE A 157 6.75 -11.70 7.07
C ILE A 157 5.62 -12.44 7.81
N LEU A 158 4.39 -12.39 7.32
CA LEU A 158 3.23 -13.01 7.98
C LEU A 158 3.12 -14.51 7.70
N ILE A 159 3.50 -14.94 6.49
CA ILE A 159 3.32 -16.31 6.00
C ILE A 159 4.48 -17.24 6.36
N ASN A 160 5.57 -16.72 6.91
CA ASN A 160 6.73 -17.54 7.25
C ASN A 160 6.40 -18.61 8.33
N GLY A 161 6.59 -19.89 8.00
CA GLY A 161 6.37 -21.03 8.89
C GLY A 161 5.84 -22.29 8.18
N ASP A 162 5.75 -23.40 8.92
CA ASP A 162 5.27 -24.70 8.41
C ASP A 162 3.74 -24.85 8.51
N ALA A 163 3.06 -23.92 9.19
CA ALA A 163 1.62 -23.93 9.40
C ALA A 163 0.93 -22.82 8.59
N ILE A 164 -0.32 -23.06 8.20
CA ILE A 164 -1.12 -22.10 7.42
C ILE A 164 -1.56 -20.95 8.35
N PRO A 165 -1.14 -19.70 8.11
CA PRO A 165 -1.53 -18.60 8.98
C PRO A 165 -3.00 -18.23 8.78
N LEU A 166 -3.74 -18.09 9.90
CA LEU A 166 -5.06 -17.49 9.95
C LEU A 166 -4.92 -16.02 10.33
N ILE A 167 -4.97 -15.15 9.33
CA ILE A 167 -4.68 -13.73 9.44
C ILE A 167 -5.96 -12.97 9.73
N VAL A 168 -5.94 -12.22 10.83
CA VAL A 168 -7.07 -11.52 11.38
C VAL A 168 -6.79 -10.02 11.36
N PHE A 169 -7.56 -9.26 10.59
CA PHE A 169 -7.41 -7.80 10.50
C PHE A 169 -8.22 -7.09 11.59
N GLY A 170 -7.55 -6.31 12.45
CA GLY A 170 -8.21 -5.37 13.36
C GLY A 170 -8.94 -4.25 12.60
N ASP A 171 -10.02 -3.69 13.18
CA ASP A 171 -10.86 -2.69 12.49
C ASP A 171 -10.09 -1.41 12.12
N GLY A 172 -9.08 -1.06 12.92
CA GLY A 172 -8.15 0.03 12.63
C GLY A 172 -7.42 -0.10 11.29
N MET A 173 -7.33 -1.31 10.72
CA MET A 173 -6.70 -1.62 9.44
C MET A 173 -7.67 -1.49 8.25
N LYS A 174 -8.98 -1.51 8.48
CA LYS A 174 -9.99 -1.58 7.43
C LYS A 174 -10.26 -0.23 6.77
N ASN A 175 -10.46 -0.25 5.45
CA ASN A 175 -10.85 0.92 4.64
C ASN A 175 -9.95 2.16 4.79
N LYS A 176 -8.70 2.01 5.27
CA LYS A 176 -7.73 3.09 5.45
C LYS A 176 -6.95 3.44 4.18
N ASP A 177 -7.39 2.95 3.02
CA ASP A 177 -6.81 3.33 1.74
C ASP A 177 -7.05 4.82 1.41
N THR A 178 -8.13 5.39 1.94
CA THR A 178 -8.56 6.77 1.65
C THR A 178 -8.38 7.73 2.84
N VAL A 179 -8.32 7.20 4.07
CA VAL A 179 -8.21 8.02 5.29
C VAL A 179 -6.76 8.02 5.76
N ALA A 180 -6.09 9.16 5.62
CA ALA A 180 -4.74 9.35 6.13
C ALA A 180 -4.76 9.41 7.68
N ILE A 181 -4.31 8.34 8.33
CA ILE A 181 -3.99 8.39 9.77
C ILE A 181 -2.62 9.08 9.91
N LYS A 182 -2.51 10.07 10.79
CA LYS A 182 -1.28 10.85 10.99
C LYS A 182 -0.08 9.93 11.34
N GLY A 183 0.83 9.76 10.38
CA GLY A 183 2.03 8.92 10.51
C GLY A 183 1.92 7.53 9.88
N HIS A 184 0.71 7.07 9.58
CA HIS A 184 0.49 5.80 8.90
C HIS A 184 0.53 5.99 7.37
N THR A 185 1.09 5.02 6.65
CA THR A 185 1.18 5.10 5.19
C THR A 185 -0.17 4.71 4.58
N SER A 186 -0.88 5.68 4.00
CA SER A 186 -2.18 5.41 3.35
C SER A 186 -2.03 4.38 2.23
N GLY A 187 -3.03 3.51 2.09
CA GLY A 187 -3.05 2.46 1.07
C GLY A 187 -2.10 1.28 1.30
N ALA A 188 -1.32 1.27 2.38
CA ALA A 188 -0.42 0.16 2.71
C ALA A 188 -1.20 -1.08 3.11
N THR A 189 -2.19 -0.89 3.98
CA THR A 189 -2.99 -1.96 4.55
C THR A 189 -3.88 -2.64 3.52
N GLY A 190 -4.59 -1.88 2.68
CA GLY A 190 -5.37 -2.48 1.59
C GLY A 190 -4.51 -3.13 0.50
N ALA A 191 -3.24 -2.72 0.34
CA ALA A 191 -2.31 -3.43 -0.53
C ALA A 191 -1.85 -4.77 0.07
N LEU A 192 -1.58 -4.79 1.38
CA LEU A 192 -1.25 -6.02 2.12
C LEU A 192 -2.43 -7.00 2.12
N GLN A 193 -3.64 -6.53 2.41
CA GLN A 193 -4.85 -7.37 2.41
C GLN A 193 -5.07 -8.02 1.04
N ARG A 194 -4.92 -7.27 -0.06
CA ARG A 194 -5.04 -7.81 -1.42
C ARG A 194 -3.99 -8.86 -1.73
N GLU A 195 -2.74 -8.63 -1.33
CA GLU A 195 -1.65 -9.60 -1.52
C GLU A 195 -1.94 -10.91 -0.77
N LEU A 196 -2.42 -10.83 0.47
CA LEU A 196 -2.78 -12.00 1.27
C LEU A 196 -4.02 -12.73 0.74
N GLN A 197 -5.03 -12.00 0.26
CA GLN A 197 -6.19 -12.59 -0.41
C GLN A 197 -5.80 -13.34 -1.70
N LEU A 198 -4.85 -12.82 -2.47
CA LEU A 198 -4.33 -13.53 -3.65
C LEU A 198 -3.64 -14.84 -3.24
N ARG A 199 -2.90 -14.85 -2.14
CA ARG A 199 -2.21 -16.04 -1.62
C ARG A 199 -3.15 -17.02 -0.92
N SER A 200 -4.28 -16.55 -0.42
CA SER A 200 -5.35 -17.41 0.10
C SER A 200 -5.95 -18.32 -0.97
N LYS A 201 -6.08 -17.81 -2.21
CA LYS A 201 -6.53 -18.62 -3.35
C LYS A 201 -5.60 -19.77 -3.70
N THR A 202 -4.34 -19.72 -3.25
CA THR A 202 -3.34 -20.78 -3.43
C THR A 202 -3.04 -21.51 -2.11
N PHE A 203 -3.92 -21.41 -1.11
CA PHE A 203 -3.77 -22.01 0.23
C PHE A 203 -2.50 -21.60 1.01
N GLY A 204 -1.89 -20.47 0.66
CA GLY A 204 -0.73 -19.95 1.38
C GLY A 204 -1.06 -19.22 2.69
N SER A 205 -2.33 -18.87 2.91
CA SER A 205 -2.82 -18.18 4.12
C SER A 205 -4.34 -18.13 4.11
N VAL A 206 -5.01 -18.06 5.26
CA VAL A 206 -6.44 -17.72 5.33
C VAL A 206 -6.59 -16.31 5.88
N VAL A 207 -7.43 -15.49 5.26
CA VAL A 207 -7.64 -14.09 5.66
C VAL A 207 -9.07 -13.90 6.13
N VAL A 208 -9.23 -13.44 7.37
CA VAL A 208 -10.51 -13.19 8.02
C VAL A 208 -10.62 -11.73 8.45
N ASP A 209 -11.79 -11.15 8.23
CA ASP A 209 -12.11 -9.78 8.56
C ASP A 209 -12.92 -9.71 9.87
N ILE A 210 -12.42 -9.03 10.92
CA ILE A 210 -13.19 -8.85 12.18
C ILE A 210 -14.03 -7.59 12.16
N ASN A 211 -15.33 -7.70 12.46
CA ASN A 211 -16.21 -6.57 12.67
C ASN A 211 -16.25 -6.23 14.17
N GLU A 212 -15.75 -5.06 14.57
CA GLU A 212 -15.55 -4.67 15.98
C GLU A 212 -16.87 -4.64 16.78
N PHE A 213 -18.03 -4.47 16.13
CA PHE A 213 -19.35 -4.53 16.76
C PHE A 213 -19.79 -5.93 17.23
N ARG A 214 -19.12 -7.00 16.76
CA ARG A 214 -19.37 -8.39 17.19
C ARG A 214 -18.42 -8.88 18.30
N THR A 215 -17.55 -8.00 18.80
CA THR A 215 -16.66 -8.29 19.96
C THR A 215 -17.43 -8.68 21.23
N SER A 216 -18.73 -8.40 21.32
CA SER A 216 -19.57 -8.82 22.45
C SER A 216 -20.13 -10.25 22.34
N LYS A 217 -20.02 -10.92 21.18
CA LYS A 217 -20.57 -12.27 20.97
C LYS A 217 -19.53 -13.33 20.63
N VAL A 218 -18.37 -12.94 20.10
CA VAL A 218 -17.34 -13.89 19.64
C VAL A 218 -16.02 -13.60 20.36
N SER A 219 -15.99 -13.94 21.65
CA SER A 219 -14.77 -14.05 22.46
C SER A 219 -13.94 -15.30 22.09
N ILE A 220 -14.01 -15.77 20.84
CA ILE A 220 -13.52 -17.08 20.38
C ILE A 220 -12.43 -16.91 19.31
N VAL A 221 -11.59 -15.89 19.42
CA VAL A 221 -10.14 -16.03 19.18
C VAL A 221 -9.50 -15.23 20.30
N THR A 222 -9.56 -15.85 21.45
CA THR A 222 -9.42 -15.25 22.75
C THR A 222 -8.01 -14.66 22.90
N VAL A 223 -7.87 -13.33 22.88
CA VAL A 223 -7.10 -12.76 23.99
C VAL A 223 -7.80 -13.30 25.23
N PHE A 224 -7.10 -14.02 26.12
CA PHE A 224 -7.56 -14.42 27.47
C PHE A 224 -8.30 -15.76 27.67
N LYS A 225 -7.59 -16.88 27.73
CA LYS A 225 -7.88 -17.88 28.78
C LYS A 225 -6.61 -18.65 29.17
N HIS A 226 -5.68 -17.93 29.81
CA HIS A 226 -5.37 -18.11 31.23
C HIS A 226 -4.62 -16.88 31.75
#